data_AF-A0A7Y2GZH5-F1
#
_entry.id   AF-A0A7Y2GZH5-F1
#
_cell.length_a   1.000
_cell.length_b   1.000
_cell.length_c   1.000
_cell.angle_alpha   90.00
_cell.angle_beta   90.00
_cell.angle_gamma   90.00
#
_symmetry.space_group_name_H-M   'P 1'
#
loop_
_entity.id
_entity.type
_entity.pdbx_description
1 polymer ?
#
loop_
_entity_poly.entity_id
_entity_poly.type
_entity_poly.pdbx_seq_one_letter_code
_entity_poly.pdbx_strand_id
1 'polypeptide(L)'
;MDSHQHDLNLYFLGPKSEQREFLMEALHLVLNDHIFWRRNYHPKDPPSISYEIVHGEDARHFRELFFNELFALISELKLDVPIFSPRYMAHMISETTLPSLVAYFG
;
A
#
# COMPACT_ATOMS: atom_id res chain seq x y z
N MET A 1 -31.24 20.83 -10.73
CA MET A 1 -30.34 20.06 -9.84
C MET A 1 -29.52 19.19 -10.75
N ASP A 2 -28.34 19.64 -11.14
CA ASP A 2 -27.43 18.83 -11.95
C ASP A 2 -26.99 17.64 -11.10
N SER A 3 -27.41 16.45 -11.49
CA SER A 3 -26.85 15.23 -10.94
C SER A 3 -25.41 15.16 -11.43
N HIS A 4 -24.45 15.48 -10.58
CA HIS A 4 -23.07 15.05 -10.78
C HIS A 4 -23.09 13.52 -10.84
N GLN A 5 -23.22 12.96 -12.05
CA GLN A 5 -23.05 11.54 -12.26
C GLN A 5 -21.60 11.22 -11.93
N HIS A 6 -21.38 10.55 -10.79
CA HIS A 6 -20.04 10.14 -10.39
C HIS A 6 -19.52 9.13 -11.42
N ASP A 7 -18.39 9.46 -12.04
CA ASP A 7 -17.70 8.53 -12.93
C ASP A 7 -17.14 7.38 -12.09
N LEU A 8 -17.71 6.19 -12.25
CA LEU A 8 -17.32 4.99 -11.49
C LEU A 8 -15.86 4.61 -11.74
N ASN A 9 -15.28 4.98 -12.88
CA ASN A 9 -13.88 4.69 -13.18
C ASN A 9 -12.92 5.33 -12.17
N LEU A 10 -13.32 6.46 -11.56
CA LEU A 10 -12.52 7.17 -10.57
C LEU A 10 -12.32 6.37 -9.28
N TYR A 11 -13.12 5.34 -9.02
CA TYR A 11 -13.02 4.52 -7.81
C TYR A 11 -12.03 3.36 -7.93
N PHE A 12 -11.43 3.09 -9.10
CA PHE A 12 -10.61 1.90 -9.36
C PHE A 12 -9.21 2.28 -9.84
N LEU A 13 -8.20 1.42 -9.60
CA LEU A 13 -6.83 1.67 -10.04
C LEU A 13 -6.73 1.64 -11.58
N GLY A 14 -7.57 0.83 -12.21
CA GLY A 14 -7.63 0.58 -13.63
C GLY A 14 -6.77 -0.62 -14.05
N PRO A 15 -7.15 -1.31 -15.15
CA PRO A 15 -6.53 -2.58 -15.56
C PRO A 15 -5.06 -2.44 -16.01
N LYS A 16 -4.58 -1.21 -16.26
CA LYS A 16 -3.17 -0.92 -16.55
C LYS A 16 -2.55 0.04 -15.53
N SER A 17 -3.17 0.18 -14.36
CA SER A 17 -2.76 1.11 -13.30
C SER A 17 -2.82 2.57 -13.72
N GLU A 18 -3.87 2.95 -14.45
CA GLU A 18 -4.12 4.31 -14.93
C GLU A 18 -4.13 5.35 -13.79
N GLN A 19 -4.60 4.97 -12.59
CA GLN A 19 -4.64 5.83 -11.41
C GLN A 19 -3.48 5.58 -10.42
N ARG A 20 -2.35 5.03 -10.89
CA ARG A 20 -1.19 4.71 -10.03
C ARG A 20 -0.70 5.89 -9.21
N GLU A 21 -0.54 7.06 -9.84
CA GLU A 21 0.01 8.24 -9.16
C GLU A 21 -0.87 8.67 -7.98
N PHE A 22 -2.20 8.72 -8.21
CA PHE A 22 -3.17 9.03 -7.17
C PHE A 22 -3.16 8.00 -6.03
N LEU A 23 -3.11 6.70 -6.34
CA LEU A 23 -3.00 5.66 -5.31
C LEU A 23 -1.75 5.84 -4.45
N MET A 24 -0.60 6.09 -5.08
CA MET A 24 0.66 6.29 -4.38
C MET A 24 0.63 7.54 -3.51
N GLU A 25 0.07 8.64 -4.00
CA GLU A 25 -0.11 9.88 -3.23
C GLU A 25 -1.00 9.66 -2.00
N ALA A 26 -2.17 9.03 -2.19
CA ALA A 26 -3.10 8.75 -1.11
C ALA A 26 -2.50 7.82 -0.04
N LEU A 27 -1.81 6.76 -0.44
CA LEU A 27 -1.11 5.86 0.48
C LEU A 27 0.01 6.57 1.24
N HIS A 28 0.83 7.37 0.56
CA HIS A 28 1.87 8.15 1.23
C HIS A 28 1.28 9.13 2.25
N LEU A 29 0.18 9.80 1.93
CA LEU A 29 -0.47 10.73 2.84
C LEU A 29 -0.91 10.02 4.12
N VAL A 30 -1.68 8.94 3.98
CA VAL A 30 -2.28 8.24 5.11
C VAL A 30 -1.23 7.54 5.99
N LEU A 31 -0.22 6.90 5.38
CA LEU A 31 0.87 6.27 6.12
C LEU A 31 1.71 7.31 6.89
N ASN A 32 1.99 8.46 6.27
CA ASN A 32 2.73 9.53 6.95
C ASN A 32 1.94 10.16 8.09
N ASP A 33 0.62 10.33 7.93
CA ASP A 33 -0.25 10.81 9.01
C ASP A 33 -0.22 9.84 10.21
N HIS A 34 -0.35 8.54 9.94
CA HIS A 34 -0.24 7.50 10.98
C HIS A 34 1.13 7.54 11.69
N ILE A 35 2.24 7.65 10.94
CA ILE A 35 3.59 7.77 11.51
C ILE A 35 3.73 9.04 12.34
N PHE A 36 3.23 10.17 11.84
CA PHE A 36 3.25 11.44 12.54
C PHE A 36 2.48 11.35 13.85
N TRP A 37 1.31 10.72 13.85
CA TRP A 37 0.50 10.54 15.04
C TRP A 37 1.26 9.76 16.12
N ARG A 38 1.89 8.63 15.77
CA ARG A 38 2.71 7.82 16.71
C ARG A 38 3.86 8.60 17.33
N ARG A 39 4.52 9.46 16.55
CA ARG A 39 5.65 10.27 17.02
C ARG A 39 5.21 11.39 17.97
N ASN A 40 3.99 11.91 17.80
CA ASN A 40 3.48 13.03 18.61
C ASN A 40 2.59 12.57 19.78
N TYR A 41 2.24 11.29 19.84
CA TYR A 41 1.59 10.71 21.01
C TYR A 41 2.63 10.51 22.12
N HIS A 42 2.62 11.39 23.12
CA HIS A 42 3.64 11.52 24.16
C HIS A 42 5.04 11.88 23.62
N PRO A 43 5.23 13.13 23.12
CA PRO A 43 6.45 13.53 22.42
C PRO A 43 7.69 13.64 23.33
N LYS A 44 7.51 13.52 24.65
CA LYS A 44 8.60 13.56 25.63
C LYS A 44 9.18 12.17 25.91
N ASP A 45 8.51 11.12 25.48
CA ASP A 45 8.96 9.76 25.71
C ASP A 45 10.15 9.45 24.80
N PRO A 46 11.22 8.82 25.31
CA PRO A 46 12.32 8.38 24.47
C PRO A 46 11.83 7.28 23.52
N PRO A 47 12.46 7.14 22.33
CA PRO A 47 12.09 6.06 21.42
C PRO A 47 12.35 4.70 22.08
N SER A 48 11.38 3.78 21.97
CA SER A 48 11.51 2.42 22.53
C SER A 48 12.61 1.60 21.86
N ILE A 49 13.00 1.95 20.63
CA ILE A 49 14.08 1.31 19.89
C ILE A 49 15.17 2.37 19.69
N SER A 50 16.41 2.07 20.11
CA SER A 50 17.50 3.04 20.02
C SER A 50 17.95 3.28 18.59
N TYR A 51 18.56 4.45 18.36
CA TYR A 51 19.10 4.79 17.05
C TYR A 51 20.21 3.81 16.61
N GLU A 52 21.07 3.36 17.53
CA GLU A 52 22.13 2.39 17.20
C GLU A 52 21.56 1.06 16.74
N ILE A 53 20.46 0.60 17.34
CA ILE A 53 19.79 -0.64 16.93
C ILE A 53 19.23 -0.49 15.51
N VAL A 54 18.51 0.59 15.22
CA VAL A 54 17.87 0.81 13.90
C VAL A 54 18.89 0.94 12.76
N HIS A 55 20.05 1.51 13.04
CA HIS A 55 21.11 1.80 12.06
C HIS A 55 22.32 0.85 12.15
N GLY A 56 22.27 -0.13 13.05
CA GLY A 56 23.30 -1.12 13.27
C GLY A 56 23.42 -2.14 12.14
N GLU A 57 24.45 -2.99 12.24
CA GLU A 57 24.72 -4.03 11.25
C GLU A 57 23.61 -5.08 11.19
N ASP A 58 23.10 -5.52 12.34
CA ASP A 58 22.00 -6.49 12.41
C ASP A 58 20.74 -5.99 11.71
N ALA A 59 20.37 -4.72 11.89
CA ALA A 59 19.21 -4.13 11.23
C ALA A 59 19.39 -4.02 9.72
N ARG A 60 20.62 -3.78 9.25
CA ARG A 60 20.93 -3.81 7.81
C ARG A 60 20.81 -5.23 7.25
N HIS A 61 21.41 -6.21 7.91
CA HIS A 61 21.32 -7.60 7.49
C HIS A 61 19.87 -8.12 7.47
N PHE A 62 19.08 -7.77 8.50
CA PHE A 62 17.66 -8.06 8.55
C PHE A 62 16.90 -7.45 7.36
N ARG A 63 17.13 -6.16 7.04
CA ARG A 63 16.47 -5.51 5.90
C ARG A 63 16.79 -6.19 4.57
N GLU A 64 18.05 -6.59 4.37
CA GLU A 64 18.47 -7.33 3.17
C GLU A 64 17.71 -8.64 3.02
N LEU A 65 17.70 -9.47 4.07
CA LEU A 65 16.96 -10.74 4.08
C LEU A 65 15.46 -10.50 3.86
N PHE A 66 14.87 -9.54 4.56
CA PHE A 66 13.46 -9.22 4.45
C PHE A 66 13.05 -8.86 3.03
N PHE A 67 13.79 -7.97 2.37
CA PHE A 67 13.47 -7.58 0.99
C PHE A 67 13.70 -8.71 -0.01
N ASN A 68 14.73 -9.55 0.19
CA ASN A 68 14.97 -10.72 -0.66
C ASN A 68 13.78 -11.68 -0.63
N GLU A 69 13.32 -12.05 0.56
CA GLU A 69 12.15 -12.95 0.73
C GLU A 69 10.86 -12.30 0.22
N LEU A 70 10.67 -11.00 0.48
CA LEU A 70 9.52 -10.26 -0.03
C LEU A 70 9.48 -10.26 -1.56
N PHE A 71 10.61 -10.05 -2.24
CA PHE A 71 10.66 -10.07 -3.69
C PHE A 71 10.44 -11.48 -4.26
N ALA A 72 10.91 -12.52 -3.58
CA ALA A 72 10.60 -13.90 -3.95
C ALA A 72 9.10 -14.15 -3.88
N LEU A 73 8.46 -13.83 -2.76
CA LEU A 73 7.02 -13.98 -2.56
C LEU A 73 6.19 -13.19 -3.59
N ILE A 74 6.53 -11.92 -3.83
CA ILE A 74 5.84 -11.09 -4.84
C ILE A 74 5.99 -11.71 -6.24
N SER A 75 7.14 -12.33 -6.54
CA SER A 75 7.37 -12.97 -7.83
C SER A 75 6.54 -14.23 -8.00
N GLU A 76 6.40 -15.03 -6.93
CA GLU A 76 5.51 -16.19 -6.92
C GLU A 76 4.04 -15.80 -7.08
N LEU A 77 3.58 -14.76 -6.37
CA LEU A 77 2.21 -14.25 -6.48
C LEU A 77 1.88 -13.70 -7.88
N LYS A 78 2.87 -13.24 -8.65
CA LYS A 78 2.65 -12.81 -10.05
C LYS A 78 2.36 -13.97 -10.99
N LEU A 79 2.67 -15.22 -10.60
CA LEU A 79 2.34 -16.41 -11.37
C LEU A 79 0.86 -16.79 -11.26
N ASP A 80 0.14 -16.21 -10.30
CA ASP A 80 -1.30 -16.38 -10.17
C ASP A 80 -2.07 -15.64 -11.27
N VAL A 81 -3.36 -16.01 -11.39
CA VAL A 81 -4.26 -15.51 -12.41
C VAL A 81 -4.44 -13.99 -12.30
N PRO A 82 -4.30 -13.21 -13.39
CA PRO A 82 -4.42 -11.75 -13.35
C PRO A 82 -5.89 -11.31 -13.23
N ILE A 83 -6.42 -11.33 -12.01
CA ILE A 83 -7.82 -11.03 -11.67
C ILE A 83 -8.25 -9.58 -11.95
N PHE A 84 -7.31 -8.66 -12.15
CA PHE A 84 -7.57 -7.26 -12.54
C PHE A 84 -7.84 -7.07 -14.04
N SER A 85 -7.69 -8.12 -14.85
CA SER A 85 -7.90 -8.06 -16.29
C SER A 85 -9.38 -8.24 -16.66
N PRO A 86 -9.98 -7.37 -17.51
CA PRO A 86 -11.34 -7.56 -18.02
C PRO A 86 -11.53 -8.85 -18.81
N ARG A 87 -10.44 -9.50 -19.25
CA ARG A 87 -10.46 -10.78 -19.96
C ARG A 87 -10.72 -11.96 -19.02
N TYR A 88 -10.59 -11.77 -17.71
CA TYR A 88 -10.89 -12.78 -16.70
C TYR A 88 -12.35 -12.61 -16.23
N MET A 89 -13.29 -13.26 -16.92
CA MET A 89 -14.74 -13.24 -16.59
C MET A 89 -15.23 -14.56 -15.97
N ALA A 90 -14.36 -15.28 -15.25
CA ALA A 90 -14.66 -16.63 -14.76
C ALA A 90 -15.35 -16.67 -13.39
N HIS A 91 -15.12 -15.69 -12.52
CA HIS A 91 -15.68 -15.60 -11.17
C HIS A 91 -15.87 -14.12 -10.77
N MET A 92 -16.78 -13.83 -9.83
CA MET A 92 -17.02 -12.48 -9.24
C MET A 92 -15.83 -11.98 -8.40
N ILE A 93 -14.61 -12.07 -8.91
CA ILE A 93 -13.43 -11.46 -8.34
C ILE A 93 -13.19 -10.21 -9.18
N SER A 94 -13.68 -9.08 -8.68
CA SER A 94 -13.49 -7.77 -9.28
C SER A 94 -12.32 -7.03 -8.63
N GLU A 95 -11.78 -6.07 -9.37
CA GLU A 95 -10.82 -5.09 -8.87
C GLU A 95 -11.30 -4.42 -7.57
N THR A 96 -10.40 -4.23 -6.61
CA THR A 96 -10.71 -3.56 -5.34
C THR A 96 -10.72 -2.05 -5.56
N THR A 97 -11.66 -1.34 -4.90
CA THR A 97 -11.73 0.12 -5.03
C THR A 97 -10.52 0.79 -4.36
N LEU A 98 -10.07 1.92 -4.93
CA LEU A 98 -9.00 2.75 -4.39
C LEU A 98 -9.25 3.17 -2.93
N PRO A 99 -10.46 3.61 -2.54
CA PRO A 99 -10.74 3.93 -1.13
C PRO A 99 -10.58 2.73 -0.20
N SER A 100 -11.01 1.53 -0.61
CA SER A 100 -10.84 0.31 0.20
C SER A 100 -9.37 -0.05 0.38
N LEU A 101 -8.55 0.08 -0.67
CA LEU A 101 -7.11 -0.13 -0.59
C LEU A 101 -6.44 0.86 0.36
N VAL A 102 -6.74 2.16 0.21
CA VAL A 102 -6.17 3.21 1.07
C VAL A 102 -6.57 3.01 2.52
N ALA A 103 -7.84 2.70 2.79
CA ALA A 103 -8.34 2.46 4.14
C ALA A 103 -7.76 1.19 4.79
N TYR A 104 -7.37 0.18 4.02
CA TYR A 104 -6.74 -1.03 4.56
C TYR A 104 -5.31 -0.77 5.05
N PHE A 105 -4.58 0.13 4.39
CA PHE A 105 -3.19 0.44 4.74
C PHE A 105 -3.02 1.59 5.74
N GLY A 106 -4.08 2.39 5.97
CA GLY A 106 -4.08 3.48 6.95
C GLY A 106 -4.47 3.07 8.36
#